data_AF-A0A3S3PAG8-F1
#
_entry.id   AF-A0A3S3PAG8-F1
#
_cell.length_a   1.000
_cell.length_b   1.000
_cell.length_c   1.000
_cell.angle_alpha   90.00
_cell.angle_beta   90.00
_cell.angle_gamma   90.00
#
_symmetry.space_group_name_H-M   'P 1'
#
loop_
_entity.id
_entity.type
_entity.pdbx_description
1 polymer ?
#
loop_
_entity_poly.entity_id
_entity_poly.type
_entity_poly.pdbx_seq_one_letter_code
_entity_poly.pdbx_strand_id
1 'polypeptide(L)'
;MTDMKDKFLQIEDGNVLLVDWHKGASANLPDQRITNVRMLGSKVSTVLNDLIKIHNTKPENIHIIAHSLGTFAADVIGRQVKHIGRISGLDPGGPNFDLLSPELRLDQSDALFVDVIHTDVENTSLSLYGRGTSALVGHMDFFPNGGSNQPGCSIQRFEDLVIRPIGEGVRRFVACHHYRAIDYYLETITPTATSCLPLGYKCENFTSFTEGRCDKCDSPGVDCAEMGFKSINYFTPNDAKPKKFYLNTNRRKPFCIFHYNIQVTISSKPEQIRGGVLFITSTGEFGSMEARLNGGMSGFRPGNTTGSIVNHFLDIGGVRSVSLVWLPAPSINLFSNPTLYIQKIVVTPLNDPDKSSRSSLTRVLCPAESIILQPFFKRTFFTTADQCASLH
;
A
#
# COMPACT_ATOMS: atom_id res chain seq x y z
N MET A 1 -8.31 15.19 -11.84
CA MET A 1 -8.39 16.17 -10.73
C MET A 1 -9.77 16.80 -10.58
N THR A 2 -10.56 17.00 -11.64
CA THR A 2 -11.96 17.49 -11.51
C THR A 2 -12.83 16.62 -10.61
N ASP A 3 -12.79 15.29 -10.80
CA ASP A 3 -13.50 14.33 -9.91
C ASP A 3 -13.09 14.47 -8.43
N MET A 4 -11.85 14.91 -8.17
CA MET A 4 -11.35 15.12 -6.81
C MET A 4 -12.03 16.32 -6.17
N LYS A 5 -12.15 17.42 -6.92
CA LYS A 5 -12.89 18.62 -6.50
C LYS A 5 -14.33 18.27 -6.17
N ASP A 6 -15.02 17.51 -7.01
CA ASP A 6 -16.40 17.11 -6.74
C ASP A 6 -16.52 16.24 -5.48
N LYS A 7 -15.58 15.31 -5.24
CA LYS A 7 -15.56 14.51 -4.00
C LYS A 7 -15.30 15.34 -2.75
N PHE A 8 -14.39 16.31 -2.80
CA PHE A 8 -14.13 17.20 -1.66
C PHE A 8 -15.35 18.04 -1.30
N LEU A 9 -16.01 18.63 -2.30
CA LEU A 9 -17.21 19.45 -2.10
C LEU A 9 -18.43 18.64 -1.59
N GLN A 10 -18.35 17.31 -1.60
CA GLN A 10 -19.38 16.45 -0.98
C GLN A 10 -19.16 16.23 0.53
N ILE A 11 -17.93 16.40 1.02
CA ILE A 11 -17.57 16.06 2.41
C ILE A 11 -17.12 17.26 3.24
N GLU A 12 -16.74 18.36 2.58
CA GLU A 12 -16.25 19.57 3.23
C GLU A 12 -16.91 20.81 2.63
N ASP A 13 -17.29 21.74 3.50
CA ASP A 13 -17.65 23.10 3.11
C ASP A 13 -16.36 23.93 3.01
N GLY A 14 -15.80 24.02 1.81
CA GLY A 14 -14.48 24.59 1.60
C GLY A 14 -14.22 25.03 0.16
N ASN A 15 -13.09 25.72 -0.02
CA ASN A 15 -12.67 26.23 -1.32
C ASN A 15 -11.74 25.22 -2.01
N VAL A 16 -12.10 24.78 -3.22
CA VAL A 16 -11.23 23.92 -4.04
C VAL A 16 -10.69 24.70 -5.24
N LEU A 17 -9.38 24.92 -5.25
CA LEU A 17 -8.67 25.65 -6.31
C LEU A 17 -8.00 24.66 -7.27
N LEU A 18 -8.52 24.54 -8.49
CA LEU A 18 -7.89 23.73 -9.54
C LEU A 18 -6.86 24.57 -10.30
N VAL A 19 -5.59 24.19 -10.20
CA VAL A 19 -4.47 24.89 -10.85
C VAL A 19 -4.13 24.19 -12.17
N ASP A 20 -4.70 24.69 -13.27
CA ASP A 20 -4.37 24.22 -14.62
C ASP A 20 -3.10 24.91 -15.15
N TRP A 21 -2.12 24.10 -15.51
CA TRP A 21 -0.86 24.53 -16.13
C TRP A 21 -0.52 23.74 -17.40
N HIS A 22 -1.52 23.16 -18.08
CA HIS A 22 -1.32 22.28 -19.23
C HIS A 22 -0.41 22.87 -20.32
N LYS A 23 -0.47 24.19 -20.55
CA LYS A 23 0.40 24.89 -21.50
C LYS A 23 1.88 24.78 -21.10
N GLY A 24 2.18 25.01 -19.83
CA GLY A 24 3.53 24.86 -19.28
C GLY A 24 4.01 23.41 -19.27
N ALA A 25 3.11 22.46 -19.00
CA ALA A 25 3.39 21.03 -19.02
C ALA A 25 3.66 20.48 -20.42
N SER A 26 3.14 21.14 -21.46
CA SER A 26 3.28 20.72 -22.85
C SER A 26 4.60 21.15 -23.52
N ALA A 27 5.53 21.77 -22.77
CA ALA A 27 6.86 22.11 -23.27
C ALA A 27 7.61 20.85 -23.78
N ASN A 28 8.47 20.99 -24.79
CA ASN A 28 9.16 19.83 -25.38
C ASN A 28 10.27 19.27 -24.49
N LEU A 29 11.01 20.14 -23.80
CA LEU A 29 12.15 19.76 -22.96
C LEU A 29 11.70 19.45 -21.52
N PRO A 30 12.15 18.34 -20.91
CA PRO A 30 11.83 18.01 -19.52
C PRO A 30 12.21 19.12 -18.52
N ASP A 31 13.41 19.68 -18.64
CA ASP A 31 13.90 20.75 -17.75
C ASP A 31 13.05 22.03 -17.86
N GLN A 32 12.53 22.31 -19.06
CA GLN A 32 11.60 23.44 -19.26
C GLN A 32 10.27 23.19 -18.54
N ARG A 33 9.76 21.95 -18.51
CA ARG A 33 8.54 21.61 -17.76
C ARG A 33 8.75 21.80 -16.26
N ILE A 34 9.90 21.37 -15.74
CA ILE A 34 10.29 21.57 -14.32
C ILE A 34 10.37 23.06 -14.02
N THR A 35 11.03 23.84 -14.88
CA THR A 35 11.13 25.31 -14.72
C THR A 35 9.75 25.97 -14.72
N ASN A 36 8.86 25.56 -15.64
CA ASN A 36 7.51 26.10 -15.75
C ASN A 36 6.67 25.80 -14.50
N VAL A 37 6.73 24.57 -13.97
CA VAL A 37 5.94 24.19 -12.78
C VAL A 37 6.47 24.83 -11.51
N ARG A 38 7.78 25.08 -11.40
CA ARG A 38 8.35 25.89 -10.30
C ARG A 38 7.88 27.35 -10.36
N MET A 39 7.87 27.94 -11.55
CA MET A 39 7.32 29.29 -11.75
C MET A 39 5.83 29.35 -11.41
N LEU A 40 5.07 28.33 -11.79
CA LEU A 40 3.67 28.18 -11.38
C LEU A 40 3.55 28.17 -9.86
N GLY A 41 4.34 27.34 -9.17
CA GLY A 41 4.38 27.28 -7.70
C GLY A 41 4.58 28.66 -7.10
N SER A 42 5.55 29.44 -7.60
CA SER A 42 5.79 30.80 -7.12
C SER A 42 4.60 31.75 -7.32
N LYS A 43 3.89 31.65 -8.46
CA LYS A 43 2.69 32.45 -8.72
C LYS A 43 1.54 32.05 -7.79
N VAL A 44 1.35 30.75 -7.56
CA VAL A 44 0.34 30.24 -6.63
C VAL A 44 0.65 30.72 -5.21
N SER A 45 1.91 30.73 -4.78
CA SER A 45 2.32 31.28 -3.48
C SER A 45 1.93 32.74 -3.31
N THR A 46 2.07 33.56 -4.36
CA THR A 46 1.62 34.98 -4.32
C THR A 46 0.12 35.05 -4.08
N VAL A 47 -0.67 34.29 -4.84
CA VAL A 47 -2.14 34.25 -4.69
C VAL A 47 -2.54 33.76 -3.29
N LEU A 48 -1.91 32.70 -2.78
CA LEU A 48 -2.20 32.18 -1.44
C LEU A 48 -1.86 33.20 -0.35
N ASN A 49 -0.72 33.88 -0.46
CA ASN A 49 -0.34 34.93 0.49
C ASN A 49 -1.34 36.10 0.48
N ASP A 50 -1.86 36.47 -0.68
CA ASP A 50 -2.90 37.49 -0.79
C ASP A 50 -4.22 37.02 -0.14
N LEU A 51 -4.64 35.77 -0.38
CA LEU A 51 -5.81 35.19 0.27
C LEU A 51 -5.67 35.11 1.80
N ILE A 52 -4.50 34.70 2.29
CA ILE A 52 -4.16 34.67 3.71
C ILE A 52 -4.32 36.07 4.32
N LYS A 53 -3.79 37.11 3.66
CA LYS A 53 -3.85 38.49 4.14
C LYS A 53 -5.27 39.07 4.08
N ILE A 54 -5.97 38.90 2.96
CA ILE A 54 -7.28 39.52 2.70
C ILE A 54 -8.37 38.88 3.56
N HIS A 55 -8.36 37.55 3.68
CA HIS A 55 -9.42 36.80 4.35
C HIS A 55 -9.02 36.28 5.73
N ASN A 56 -7.83 36.64 6.23
CA ASN A 56 -7.29 36.13 7.49
C ASN A 56 -7.30 34.58 7.55
N THR A 57 -7.03 33.94 6.40
CA THR A 57 -6.99 32.48 6.30
C THR A 57 -5.73 31.98 6.99
N LYS A 58 -5.88 31.02 7.92
CA LYS A 58 -4.71 30.38 8.55
C LYS A 58 -4.01 29.49 7.52
N PRO A 59 -2.68 29.59 7.34
CA PRO A 59 -1.93 28.68 6.46
C PRO A 59 -2.11 27.20 6.83
N GLU A 60 -2.34 26.91 8.12
CA GLU A 60 -2.62 25.56 8.63
C GLU A 60 -3.90 24.93 8.05
N ASN A 61 -4.81 25.75 7.50
CA ASN A 61 -6.05 25.29 6.87
C ASN A 61 -5.86 25.02 5.36
N ILE A 62 -4.65 25.20 4.82
CA ILE A 62 -4.36 24.97 3.40
C ILE A 62 -3.84 23.54 3.22
N HIS A 63 -4.48 22.81 2.30
CA HIS A 63 -4.06 21.49 1.85
C HIS A 63 -3.75 21.52 0.35
N ILE A 64 -2.52 21.20 0.00
CA ILE A 64 -2.06 21.11 -1.38
C ILE A 64 -2.01 19.64 -1.78
N ILE A 65 -2.65 19.28 -2.88
CA ILE A 65 -2.57 17.93 -3.46
C ILE A 65 -1.89 18.05 -4.82
N ALA A 66 -0.75 17.39 -4.97
CA ALA A 66 0.09 17.53 -6.14
C ALA A 66 0.48 16.16 -6.71
N HIS A 67 0.25 15.97 -8.01
CA HIS A 67 0.61 14.74 -8.73
C HIS A 67 1.81 14.96 -9.64
N SER A 68 2.68 13.96 -9.75
CA SER A 68 3.79 13.96 -10.72
C SER A 68 4.69 15.21 -10.57
N LEU A 69 5.00 15.88 -11.68
CA LEU A 69 5.73 17.16 -11.72
C LEU A 69 5.06 18.28 -10.90
N GLY A 70 3.76 18.18 -10.58
CA GLY A 70 3.08 19.13 -9.72
C GLY A 70 3.69 19.23 -8.32
N THR A 71 4.43 18.21 -7.86
CA THR A 71 5.09 18.23 -6.55
C THR A 71 6.25 19.23 -6.49
N PHE A 72 6.86 19.57 -7.64
CA PHE A 72 7.78 20.70 -7.73
C PHE A 72 7.09 22.06 -7.55
N ALA A 73 5.80 22.19 -7.88
CA ALA A 73 5.05 23.39 -7.49
C ALA A 73 4.75 23.39 -5.99
N ALA A 74 4.38 22.22 -5.45
CA ALA A 74 4.09 22.07 -4.02
C ALA A 74 5.32 22.40 -3.15
N ASP A 75 6.53 21.98 -3.54
CA ASP A 75 7.77 22.34 -2.84
C ASP A 75 7.97 23.86 -2.78
N VAL A 76 7.77 24.55 -3.92
CA VAL A 76 7.94 26.00 -3.99
C VAL A 76 6.90 26.69 -3.12
N ILE A 77 5.65 26.21 -3.14
CA ILE A 77 4.57 26.78 -2.35
C ILE A 77 4.84 26.60 -0.86
N GLY A 78 5.17 25.39 -0.41
CA GLY A 78 5.45 25.11 1.00
C GLY A 78 6.60 25.93 1.58
N ARG A 79 7.59 26.27 0.75
CA ARG A 79 8.71 27.11 1.19
C ARG A 79 8.39 28.60 1.22
N GLN A 80 7.57 29.09 0.29
CA GLN A 80 7.21 30.50 0.18
C GLN A 80 6.02 30.88 1.06
N VAL A 81 5.16 29.93 1.41
CA VAL A 81 4.02 30.10 2.33
C VAL A 81 4.33 29.27 3.57
N LYS A 82 4.73 29.93 4.66
CA LYS A 82 5.08 29.21 5.89
C LYS A 82 3.84 28.64 6.58
N HIS A 83 4.03 27.50 7.25
CA HIS A 83 3.01 26.81 8.05
C HIS A 83 1.82 26.27 7.25
N ILE A 84 2.02 25.90 5.97
CA ILE A 84 1.02 25.13 5.21
C ILE A 84 0.61 23.90 6.03
N GLY A 85 -0.70 23.68 6.17
CA GLY A 85 -1.26 22.58 6.96
C GLY A 85 -0.85 21.21 6.44
N ARG A 86 -1.06 20.99 5.14
CA ARG A 86 -0.80 19.68 4.53
C ARG A 86 -0.35 19.75 3.07
N ILE A 87 0.59 18.89 2.70
CA ILE A 87 0.87 18.56 1.30
C ILE A 87 0.69 17.05 1.09
N SER A 88 -0.16 16.65 0.14
CA SER A 88 -0.24 15.27 -0.32
C SER A 88 0.46 15.12 -1.68
N GLY A 89 1.56 14.36 -1.70
CA GLY A 89 2.32 14.02 -2.90
C GLY A 89 1.80 12.74 -3.55
N LEU A 90 1.26 12.83 -4.76
CA LEU A 90 0.75 11.69 -5.52
C LEU A 90 1.78 11.30 -6.57
N ASP A 91 2.52 10.24 -6.29
CA ASP A 91 3.62 9.71 -7.08
C ASP A 91 4.62 10.80 -7.54
N PRO A 92 5.27 11.51 -6.59
CA PRO A 92 6.27 12.53 -6.92
C PRO A 92 7.38 11.92 -7.79
N GLY A 93 7.88 12.68 -8.77
CA GLY A 93 9.02 12.24 -9.54
C GLY A 93 9.29 13.12 -10.76
N GLY A 94 10.27 12.71 -11.55
CA GLY A 94 10.78 13.46 -12.69
C GLY A 94 12.28 13.20 -12.91
N PRO A 95 12.86 13.73 -13.99
CA PRO A 95 14.29 13.61 -14.26
C PRO A 95 15.13 14.01 -13.04
N ASN A 96 16.04 13.10 -12.64
CA ASN A 96 16.97 13.29 -11.53
C ASN A 96 16.32 13.61 -10.18
N PHE A 97 15.01 13.37 -9.97
CA PHE A 97 14.31 13.73 -8.75
C PHE A 97 15.02 13.22 -7.48
N ASP A 98 15.46 11.96 -7.48
CA ASP A 98 16.14 11.32 -6.34
C ASP A 98 17.56 11.88 -6.11
N LEU A 99 18.14 12.57 -7.10
CA LEU A 99 19.44 13.24 -7.00
C LEU A 99 19.31 14.70 -6.53
N LEU A 100 18.10 15.25 -6.49
CA LEU A 100 17.86 16.61 -6.03
C LEU A 100 17.97 16.66 -4.50
N SER A 101 18.61 17.72 -4.01
CA SER A 101 18.64 18.01 -2.58
C SER A 101 17.22 18.29 -2.07
N PRO A 102 16.94 18.12 -0.77
CA PRO A 102 15.62 18.40 -0.20
C PRO A 102 15.11 19.82 -0.51
N GLU A 103 16.00 20.78 -0.73
CA GLU A 103 15.69 22.16 -1.15
C GLU A 103 15.38 22.29 -2.65
N LEU A 104 15.30 21.20 -3.40
CA LEU A 104 14.98 21.18 -4.83
C LEU A 104 13.95 20.11 -5.19
N ARG A 105 13.26 19.54 -4.21
CA ARG A 105 12.12 18.63 -4.40
C ARG A 105 11.16 18.73 -3.23
N LEU A 106 10.03 18.03 -3.32
CA LEU A 106 9.14 17.84 -2.18
C LEU A 106 9.93 17.22 -1.01
N ASP A 107 9.71 17.77 0.18
CA ASP A 107 10.28 17.32 1.44
C ASP A 107 9.28 17.49 2.59
N GLN A 108 9.45 16.71 3.65
CA GLN A 108 8.60 16.79 4.84
C GLN A 108 8.58 18.20 5.47
N SER A 109 9.63 19.00 5.30
CA SER A 109 9.70 20.38 5.80
C SER A 109 8.83 21.40 5.05
N ASP A 110 8.24 21.02 3.90
CA ASP A 110 7.43 21.93 3.08
C ASP A 110 6.03 22.19 3.68
N ALA A 111 5.58 21.40 4.66
CA ALA A 111 4.30 21.62 5.37
C ALA A 111 4.33 21.03 6.79
N LEU A 112 3.34 21.38 7.62
CA LEU A 112 3.15 20.79 8.94
C LEU A 112 2.94 19.27 8.86
N PHE A 113 2.30 18.80 7.79
CA PHE A 113 2.17 17.39 7.47
C PHE A 113 2.36 17.15 5.97
N VAL A 114 3.09 16.09 5.63
CA VAL A 114 3.35 15.69 4.24
C VAL A 114 3.12 14.19 4.13
N ASP A 115 2.19 13.78 3.28
CA ASP A 115 1.89 12.38 3.02
C ASP A 115 2.03 12.05 1.53
N VAL A 116 2.61 10.89 1.23
CA VAL A 116 3.03 10.56 -0.13
C VAL A 116 2.54 9.18 -0.51
N ILE A 117 2.01 9.03 -1.73
CA ILE A 117 1.64 7.74 -2.30
C ILE A 117 2.55 7.45 -3.49
N HIS A 118 3.34 6.38 -3.41
CA HIS A 118 4.27 5.96 -4.45
C HIS A 118 3.66 4.80 -5.25
N THR A 119 3.55 4.95 -6.57
CA THR A 119 2.90 3.96 -7.43
C THR A 119 3.65 3.56 -8.68
N ASP A 120 4.63 4.35 -9.13
CA ASP A 120 5.46 4.08 -10.32
C ASP A 120 6.95 4.25 -10.04
N VAL A 121 7.41 3.73 -8.90
CA VAL A 121 8.81 3.78 -8.48
C VAL A 121 9.68 2.91 -9.38
N GLU A 122 10.84 3.41 -9.80
CA GLU A 122 11.84 2.61 -10.53
C GLU A 122 12.44 1.51 -9.63
N ASN A 123 12.31 0.25 -10.04
CA ASN A 123 12.68 -0.92 -9.25
C ASN A 123 13.79 -1.78 -9.88
N THR A 124 14.44 -1.30 -10.94
CA THR A 124 15.64 -1.94 -11.52
C THR A 124 16.57 -0.89 -12.10
N SER A 125 17.89 -1.00 -11.86
CA SER A 125 18.95 -0.14 -12.44
C SER A 125 19.03 -0.12 -13.98
N LEU A 126 18.11 -0.81 -14.67
CA LEU A 126 18.02 -0.96 -16.12
C LEU A 126 16.68 -0.43 -16.69
N SER A 127 15.77 0.10 -15.87
CA SER A 127 14.44 0.55 -16.30
C SER A 127 14.36 2.08 -16.22
N LEU A 128 14.80 2.76 -17.27
CA LEU A 128 14.77 4.23 -17.47
C LEU A 128 13.36 4.88 -17.46
N TYR A 129 12.33 4.25 -16.89
CA TYR A 129 10.91 4.51 -17.16
C TYR A 129 10.01 4.67 -15.93
N GLY A 130 10.48 4.40 -14.71
CA GLY A 130 9.72 4.72 -13.50
C GLY A 130 9.53 6.23 -13.39
N ARG A 131 8.29 6.71 -13.29
CA ARG A 131 8.00 8.15 -13.22
C ARG A 131 7.98 8.69 -11.79
N GLY A 132 7.94 7.81 -10.79
CA GLY A 132 7.90 8.12 -9.37
C GLY A 132 9.22 7.88 -8.64
N THR A 133 9.38 8.52 -7.50
CA THR A 133 10.56 8.46 -6.62
C THR A 133 10.50 7.30 -5.63
N SER A 134 11.65 6.69 -5.32
CA SER A 134 11.78 5.73 -4.22
C SER A 134 12.11 6.39 -2.88
N ALA A 135 12.53 7.65 -2.92
CA ALA A 135 12.92 8.43 -1.75
C ALA A 135 11.72 8.68 -0.84
N LEU A 136 11.96 8.65 0.46
CA LEU A 136 10.97 9.07 1.45
C LEU A 136 10.98 10.60 1.48
N VAL A 137 9.89 11.20 1.03
CA VAL A 137 9.79 12.66 0.86
C VAL A 137 8.68 13.28 1.71
N GLY A 138 7.96 12.46 2.48
CA GLY A 138 6.98 12.92 3.45
C GLY A 138 7.29 12.48 4.88
N HIS A 139 6.36 12.83 5.76
CA HIS A 139 6.26 12.25 7.11
C HIS A 139 5.73 10.82 7.04
N MET A 140 4.84 10.54 6.07
CA MET A 140 4.26 9.23 5.80
C MET A 140 4.30 8.92 4.31
N ASP A 141 5.02 7.87 3.94
CA ASP A 141 5.21 7.44 2.56
C ASP A 141 4.61 6.04 2.38
N PHE A 142 3.57 5.95 1.57
CA PHE A 142 2.81 4.74 1.28
C PHE A 142 3.24 4.13 -0.05
N PHE A 143 3.57 2.85 -0.05
CA PHE A 143 4.00 2.08 -1.22
C PHE A 143 3.00 0.96 -1.52
N PRO A 144 1.77 1.28 -1.99
CA PRO A 144 0.79 0.27 -2.37
C PRO A 144 1.37 -0.67 -3.44
N ASN A 145 1.19 -1.97 -3.22
CA ASN A 145 1.71 -3.05 -4.08
C ASN A 145 3.23 -2.97 -4.30
N GLY A 146 3.96 -2.51 -3.28
CA GLY A 146 5.41 -2.32 -3.31
C GLY A 146 5.85 -1.03 -3.99
N GLY A 147 4.90 -0.23 -4.52
CA GLY A 147 5.15 1.10 -5.06
C GLY A 147 5.50 1.16 -6.55
N SER A 148 5.61 0.04 -7.27
CA SER A 148 6.03 0.05 -8.68
C SER A 148 5.02 -0.59 -9.62
N ASN A 149 4.62 -1.84 -9.35
CA ASN A 149 3.82 -2.64 -10.28
C ASN A 149 2.38 -2.74 -9.79
N GLN A 150 1.60 -1.72 -10.10
CA GLN A 150 0.20 -1.63 -9.67
C GLN A 150 -0.71 -2.65 -10.38
N PRO A 151 -1.56 -3.38 -9.64
CA PRO A 151 -2.53 -4.31 -10.20
C PRO A 151 -3.45 -3.65 -11.24
N GLY A 152 -3.56 -4.29 -12.40
CA GLY A 152 -4.50 -3.88 -13.45
C GLY A 152 -3.92 -3.02 -14.55
N CYS A 153 -2.71 -2.55 -14.35
CA CYS A 153 -1.88 -1.97 -15.39
C CYS A 153 -1.15 -3.09 -16.14
N SER A 154 -1.17 -3.06 -17.48
CA SER A 154 -0.41 -4.00 -18.31
C SER A 154 1.07 -3.62 -18.34
N ILE A 155 1.96 -4.63 -18.27
CA ILE A 155 3.42 -4.47 -18.37
C ILE A 155 3.89 -4.08 -19.78
N GLN A 156 2.97 -3.92 -20.75
CA GLN A 156 3.28 -3.36 -22.06
C GLN A 156 3.60 -1.87 -21.92
N ARG A 157 4.78 -1.60 -21.36
CA ARG A 157 5.58 -0.37 -21.49
C ARG A 157 6.01 -0.33 -22.96
N PHE A 158 5.05 -0.11 -23.85
CA PHE A 158 5.36 0.08 -25.26
C PHE A 158 6.33 1.27 -25.34
N GLU A 159 7.55 0.96 -25.80
CA GLU A 159 8.39 1.94 -26.44
C GLU A 159 7.56 2.62 -27.54
N ASP A 160 7.78 3.92 -27.71
CA ASP A 160 7.03 4.83 -28.58
C ASP A 160 5.64 5.27 -28.12
N LEU A 161 5.63 6.41 -27.41
CA LEU A 161 4.84 7.59 -27.82
C LEU A 161 5.46 8.85 -27.20
N VAL A 162 6.74 9.03 -27.54
CA VAL A 162 7.35 10.35 -27.58
C VAL A 162 6.69 11.07 -28.77
N ILE A 163 6.03 12.21 -28.53
CA ILE A 163 5.49 13.15 -29.53
C ILE A 163 4.13 12.75 -30.17
N ARG A 164 3.01 12.92 -29.44
CA ARG A 164 1.73 13.40 -30.02
C ARG A 164 0.68 13.70 -28.92
N PRO A 165 -0.26 14.63 -29.13
CA PRO A 165 -1.35 14.86 -28.19
C PRO A 165 -2.35 13.71 -28.30
N ILE A 166 -2.14 12.66 -27.51
CA ILE A 166 -3.11 11.58 -27.40
C ILE A 166 -4.11 11.92 -26.29
N GLY A 167 -5.38 11.59 -26.52
CA GLY A 167 -6.48 11.82 -25.58
C GLY A 167 -6.25 11.19 -24.20
N GLU A 168 -6.95 11.70 -23.18
CA GLU A 168 -6.77 11.35 -21.77
C GLU A 168 -6.81 9.83 -21.51
N GLY A 169 -7.68 9.10 -22.22
CA GLY A 169 -7.80 7.64 -22.12
C GLY A 169 -6.53 6.89 -22.49
N VAL A 170 -5.76 7.34 -23.49
CA VAL A 170 -4.50 6.68 -23.90
C VAL A 170 -3.36 7.07 -22.96
N ARG A 171 -3.34 8.30 -22.45
CA ARG A 171 -2.36 8.73 -21.43
C ARG A 171 -2.49 7.90 -20.14
N ARG A 172 -3.73 7.65 -19.69
CA ARG A 172 -3.98 6.76 -18.54
C ARG A 172 -3.62 5.31 -18.82
N PHE A 173 -3.76 4.84 -20.06
CA PHE A 173 -3.36 3.48 -20.43
C PHE A 173 -1.83 3.30 -20.37
N VAL A 174 -1.07 4.25 -20.93
CA VAL A 174 0.41 4.18 -21.01
C VAL A 174 1.08 4.48 -19.66
N ALA A 175 0.57 5.43 -18.89
CA ALA A 175 1.10 5.81 -17.58
C ALA A 175 0.25 5.25 -16.42
N CYS A 176 -0.37 4.08 -16.61
CA CYS A 176 -1.36 3.52 -15.67
C CYS A 176 -0.84 3.45 -14.23
N HIS A 177 0.38 2.95 -14.01
CA HIS A 177 1.00 2.89 -12.68
C HIS A 177 1.07 4.27 -12.04
N HIS A 178 1.53 5.28 -12.79
CA HIS A 178 1.69 6.64 -12.32
C HIS A 178 0.36 7.34 -11.95
N TYR A 179 -0.73 7.02 -12.66
CA TYR A 179 -2.05 7.56 -12.35
C TYR A 179 -2.74 6.86 -11.17
N ARG A 180 -2.24 5.70 -10.71
CA ARG A 180 -2.84 4.98 -9.58
C ARG A 180 -2.78 5.76 -8.27
N ALA A 181 -1.78 6.60 -8.06
CA ALA A 181 -1.75 7.44 -6.86
C ALA A 181 -2.98 8.36 -6.77
N ILE A 182 -3.43 8.92 -7.91
CA ILE A 182 -4.68 9.71 -7.97
C ILE A 182 -5.89 8.82 -7.71
N ASP A 183 -5.97 7.67 -8.40
CA ASP A 183 -7.09 6.74 -8.28
C ASP A 183 -7.29 6.26 -6.82
N TYR A 184 -6.20 5.90 -6.14
CA TYR A 184 -6.23 5.45 -4.75
C TYR A 184 -6.60 6.59 -3.81
N TYR A 185 -5.99 7.76 -3.96
CA TYR A 185 -6.33 8.92 -3.13
C TYR A 185 -7.81 9.30 -3.27
N LEU A 186 -8.32 9.37 -4.50
CA LEU A 186 -9.72 9.66 -4.81
C LEU A 186 -10.70 8.70 -4.11
N GLU A 187 -10.35 7.43 -4.01
CA GLU A 187 -11.21 6.44 -3.34
C GLU A 187 -11.26 6.67 -1.82
N THR A 188 -10.20 7.22 -1.23
CA THR A 188 -10.13 7.46 0.23
C THR A 188 -10.91 8.68 0.71
N ILE A 189 -11.22 9.63 -0.17
CA ILE A 189 -11.99 10.86 0.17
C ILE A 189 -13.44 10.50 0.51
N THR A 190 -14.08 9.76 -0.41
CA THR A 190 -15.43 9.20 -0.23
C THR A 190 -15.37 7.70 -0.52
N PRO A 191 -15.08 6.89 0.51
CA PRO A 191 -15.00 5.44 0.38
C PRO A 191 -16.30 4.86 -0.14
N THR A 192 -16.21 4.03 -1.19
CA THR A 192 -17.38 3.34 -1.77
C THR A 192 -17.76 2.09 -0.97
N ALA A 193 -16.81 1.51 -0.23
CA ALA A 193 -17.03 0.44 0.73
C ALA A 193 -16.89 1.01 2.14
N THR A 194 -17.96 0.93 2.94
CA THR A 194 -18.00 1.53 4.28
C THR A 194 -17.09 0.83 5.31
N SER A 195 -16.65 -0.41 5.05
CA SER A 195 -15.89 -1.23 6.02
C SER A 195 -14.42 -1.49 5.67
N CYS A 196 -13.97 -1.19 4.44
CA CYS A 196 -12.58 -1.47 4.06
C CYS A 196 -11.70 -0.22 4.26
N LEU A 197 -10.76 -0.30 5.21
CA LEU A 197 -9.74 0.73 5.40
C LEU A 197 -8.47 0.37 4.62
N PRO A 198 -7.90 1.29 3.81
CA PRO A 198 -6.63 1.09 3.11
C PRO A 198 -5.46 1.27 4.09
N LEU A 199 -5.36 0.35 5.06
CA LEU A 199 -4.38 0.41 6.15
C LEU A 199 -3.01 -0.08 5.66
N GLY A 200 -2.03 0.82 5.69
CA GLY A 200 -0.63 0.54 5.41
C GLY A 200 0.13 0.15 6.67
N TYR A 201 1.02 -0.83 6.56
CA TYR A 201 1.86 -1.33 7.66
C TYR A 201 3.31 -0.94 7.47
N LYS A 202 3.93 -0.42 8.54
CA LYS A 202 5.34 -0.07 8.54
C LYS A 202 6.16 -1.34 8.40
N CYS A 203 7.01 -1.37 7.39
CA CYS A 203 7.86 -2.51 7.13
C CYS A 203 9.17 -2.08 6.47
N GLU A 204 10.20 -2.90 6.60
CA GLU A 204 11.51 -2.63 6.00
C GLU A 204 11.42 -2.60 4.46
N ASN A 205 10.78 -3.61 3.89
CA ASN A 205 10.61 -3.78 2.45
C ASN A 205 9.31 -4.51 2.14
N PHE A 206 8.89 -4.46 0.87
CA PHE A 206 7.64 -5.06 0.44
C PHE A 206 7.63 -6.60 0.58
N THR A 207 8.76 -7.27 0.40
CA THR A 207 8.88 -8.73 0.60
C THR A 207 8.55 -9.11 2.04
N SER A 208 9.18 -8.46 3.03
CA SER A 208 8.88 -8.65 4.45
C SER A 208 7.41 -8.39 4.78
N PHE A 209 6.78 -7.40 4.13
CA PHE A 209 5.35 -7.16 4.26
C PHE A 209 4.55 -8.34 3.71
N THR A 210 4.79 -8.78 2.47
CA THR A 210 4.04 -9.88 1.84
C THR A 210 4.22 -11.23 2.53
N GLU A 211 5.32 -11.43 3.24
CA GLU A 211 5.58 -12.61 4.06
C GLU A 211 4.98 -12.50 5.47
N GLY A 212 4.19 -11.47 5.75
CA GLY A 212 3.46 -11.34 7.01
C GLY A 212 4.34 -11.05 8.23
N ARG A 213 5.54 -10.47 8.02
CA ARG A 213 6.49 -10.15 9.11
C ARG A 213 6.18 -8.83 9.81
N CYS A 214 5.25 -8.04 9.27
CA CYS A 214 4.93 -6.67 9.70
C CYS A 214 3.42 -6.50 9.90
N ASP A 215 2.83 -7.29 10.81
CA ASP A 215 1.38 -7.33 11.08
C ASP A 215 0.94 -6.61 12.36
N LYS A 216 1.91 -6.00 13.05
CA LYS A 216 1.66 -5.23 14.26
C LYS A 216 1.13 -3.85 13.89
N CYS A 217 0.08 -3.46 14.58
CA CYS A 217 -0.35 -2.08 14.69
C CYS A 217 -0.72 -1.83 16.15
N ASP A 218 0.31 -1.82 16.99
CA ASP A 218 0.15 -1.57 18.42
C ASP A 218 0.04 -0.06 18.68
N SER A 219 0.72 0.74 17.86
CA SER A 219 0.68 2.20 17.86
C SER A 219 0.29 2.74 16.48
N PRO A 220 -1.01 3.04 16.22
CA PRO A 220 -1.43 3.73 15.01
C PRO A 220 -0.65 5.05 14.82
N GLY A 221 -0.24 5.33 13.59
CA GLY A 221 0.67 6.44 13.24
C GLY A 221 2.15 6.08 13.29
N VAL A 222 2.53 5.05 14.05
CA VAL A 222 3.90 4.56 14.13
C VAL A 222 4.05 3.24 13.39
N ASP A 223 3.16 2.29 13.65
CA ASP A 223 3.22 0.92 13.13
C ASP A 223 2.32 0.72 11.91
N CYS A 224 1.18 1.40 11.86
CA CYS A 224 0.29 1.40 10.72
C CYS A 224 -0.41 2.75 10.56
N ALA A 225 -0.86 3.07 9.36
CA ALA A 225 -1.62 4.28 9.08
C ALA A 225 -2.56 4.08 7.88
N GLU A 226 -3.69 4.78 7.85
CA GLU A 226 -4.56 4.78 6.66
C GLU A 226 -3.90 5.60 5.55
N MET A 227 -3.80 5.01 4.36
CA MET A 227 -3.31 5.69 3.18
C MET A 227 -4.33 6.73 2.68
N GLY A 228 -3.86 7.88 2.20
CA GLY A 228 -4.69 8.86 1.49
C GLY A 228 -5.32 9.91 2.39
N PHE A 229 -6.57 10.29 2.14
CA PHE A 229 -7.19 11.48 2.73
C PHE A 229 -7.16 11.50 4.26
N LYS A 230 -7.38 10.36 4.93
CA LYS A 230 -7.38 10.28 6.40
C LYS A 230 -6.01 10.03 7.05
N SER A 231 -4.92 10.02 6.28
CA SER A 231 -3.56 9.81 6.81
C SER A 231 -3.17 10.83 7.89
N ILE A 232 -3.71 12.06 7.82
CA ILE A 232 -3.49 13.11 8.83
C ILE A 232 -3.94 12.69 10.24
N ASN A 233 -4.93 11.81 10.37
CA ASN A 233 -5.42 11.33 11.67
C ASN A 233 -4.40 10.43 12.39
N TYR A 234 -3.37 9.98 11.67
CA TYR A 234 -2.30 9.14 12.18
C TYR A 234 -1.02 9.95 12.43
N PHE A 235 -1.00 11.24 12.10
CA PHE A 235 0.17 12.08 12.25
C PHE A 235 0.25 12.72 13.64
N THR A 236 1.42 12.63 14.26
CA THR A 236 1.74 13.34 15.50
C THR A 236 2.59 14.57 15.17
N PRO A 237 2.18 15.78 15.57
CA PRO A 237 2.99 16.98 15.36
C PRO A 237 4.41 16.83 15.91
N ASN A 238 5.40 17.36 15.18
CA ASN A 238 6.84 17.27 15.47
C ASN A 238 7.49 15.90 15.28
N ASP A 239 6.77 14.89 14.79
CA ASP A 239 7.38 13.62 14.38
C ASP A 239 8.07 13.76 13.02
N ALA A 240 9.33 14.19 13.04
CA ALA A 240 10.14 14.42 11.85
C ALA A 240 10.77 13.14 11.26
N LYS A 241 10.38 11.94 11.71
CA LYS A 241 10.92 10.68 11.17
C LYS A 241 10.00 10.17 10.05
N PRO A 242 10.49 10.12 8.78
CA PRO A 242 9.75 9.52 7.69
C PRO A 242 9.40 8.07 7.98
N LYS A 243 8.20 7.65 7.58
CA LYS A 243 7.69 6.29 7.79
C LYS A 243 7.28 5.68 6.47
N LYS A 244 7.78 4.46 6.24
CA LYS A 244 7.50 3.68 5.03
C LYS A 244 6.44 2.63 5.31
N PHE A 245 5.27 2.78 4.70
CA PHE A 245 4.13 1.88 4.85
C PHE A 245 3.87 1.09 3.56
N TYR A 246 3.47 -0.18 3.71
CA TYR A 246 3.06 -1.04 2.61
C TYR A 246 1.65 -1.57 2.81
N LEU A 247 0.93 -1.72 1.72
CA LEU A 247 -0.39 -2.34 1.62
C LEU A 247 -0.56 -2.90 0.22
N ASN A 248 -1.52 -3.79 0.01
CA ASN A 248 -1.97 -4.19 -1.32
C ASN A 248 -3.27 -3.46 -1.69
N THR A 249 -3.53 -3.36 -2.98
CA THR A 249 -4.80 -2.88 -3.52
C THR A 249 -5.31 -3.81 -4.62
N ASN A 250 -6.59 -3.68 -4.96
CA ASN A 250 -7.22 -4.47 -6.01
C ASN A 250 -6.89 -3.94 -7.42
N ARG A 251 -7.14 -4.76 -8.43
CA ARG A 251 -6.96 -4.45 -9.86
C ARG A 251 -7.88 -3.34 -10.37
N ARG A 252 -9.07 -3.21 -9.79
CA ARG A 252 -10.14 -2.29 -10.22
C ARG A 252 -10.85 -1.77 -8.97
N LYS A 253 -11.63 -0.70 -9.12
CA LYS A 253 -12.50 -0.19 -8.06
C LYS A 253 -13.50 -1.27 -7.61
N PRO A 254 -13.81 -1.38 -6.31
CA PRO A 254 -13.10 -0.73 -5.20
C PRO A 254 -11.66 -1.26 -5.09
N PHE A 255 -10.70 -0.33 -4.97
CA PHE A 255 -9.27 -0.64 -4.83
C PHE A 255 -8.91 -1.12 -3.44
N CYS A 256 -9.62 -0.67 -2.40
CA CYS A 256 -9.43 -1.23 -1.08
C CYS A 256 -9.69 -2.75 -1.09
N ILE A 257 -8.81 -3.50 -0.42
CA ILE A 257 -8.88 -4.96 -0.32
C ILE A 257 -8.62 -5.38 1.13
N PHE A 258 -9.27 -6.46 1.57
CA PHE A 258 -9.08 -7.00 2.91
C PHE A 258 -7.82 -7.87 2.93
N HIS A 259 -6.96 -7.64 3.92
CA HIS A 259 -5.69 -8.29 4.16
C HIS A 259 -5.81 -9.20 5.37
N TYR A 260 -5.27 -10.41 5.23
CA TYR A 260 -5.18 -11.39 6.29
C TYR A 260 -3.74 -11.87 6.38
N ASN A 261 -3.10 -11.72 7.55
CA ASN A 261 -1.85 -12.39 7.83
C ASN A 261 -2.12 -13.85 8.18
N ILE A 262 -1.56 -14.77 7.41
CA ILE A 262 -1.65 -16.20 7.67
C ILE A 262 -0.27 -16.71 8.03
N GLN A 263 -0.11 -17.14 9.27
CA GLN A 263 1.11 -17.77 9.76
C GLN A 263 0.89 -19.26 9.95
N VAL A 264 1.74 -20.08 9.33
CA VAL A 264 1.72 -21.54 9.44
C VAL A 264 3.01 -21.99 10.10
N THR A 265 2.89 -22.63 11.27
CA THR A 265 4.00 -23.24 12.00
C THR A 265 4.09 -24.72 11.66
N ILE A 266 5.23 -25.13 11.14
CA ILE A 266 5.55 -26.52 10.82
C ILE A 266 5.96 -27.24 12.10
N SER A 267 5.46 -28.46 12.32
CA SER A 267 5.82 -29.25 13.50
C SER A 267 7.34 -29.49 13.55
N SER A 268 7.90 -29.47 14.75
CA SER A 268 9.31 -29.78 14.99
C SER A 268 9.64 -31.26 14.81
N LYS A 269 8.61 -32.13 14.81
CA LYS A 269 8.75 -33.58 14.60
C LYS A 269 7.80 -34.07 13.51
N PRO A 270 8.27 -34.93 12.59
CA PRO A 270 9.65 -35.38 12.39
C PRO A 270 10.55 -34.25 11.88
N GLU A 271 11.84 -34.33 12.20
CA GLU A 271 12.84 -33.34 11.79
C GLU A 271 13.24 -33.54 10.31
N GLN A 272 12.27 -33.34 9.41
CA GLN A 272 12.46 -33.51 7.98
C GLN A 272 11.95 -32.31 7.20
N ILE A 273 12.84 -31.74 6.38
CA ILE A 273 12.48 -30.66 5.47
C ILE A 273 11.62 -31.23 4.33
N ARG A 274 10.48 -30.60 4.09
CA ARG A 274 9.57 -30.95 2.99
C ARG A 274 9.42 -29.75 2.06
N GLY A 275 9.77 -29.91 0.80
CA GLY A 275 9.49 -28.92 -0.24
C GLY A 275 8.06 -29.00 -0.77
N GLY A 276 7.50 -27.88 -1.20
CA GLY A 276 6.23 -27.89 -1.94
C GLY A 276 5.49 -26.57 -1.90
N VAL A 277 4.21 -26.63 -2.23
CA VAL A 277 3.29 -25.49 -2.22
C VAL A 277 2.16 -25.76 -1.25
N LEU A 278 1.84 -24.78 -0.42
CA LEU A 278 0.65 -24.80 0.43
C LEU A 278 -0.45 -23.93 -0.18
N PHE A 279 -1.62 -24.53 -0.34
CA PHE A 279 -2.86 -23.83 -0.63
C PHE A 279 -3.73 -23.82 0.62
N ILE A 280 -4.40 -22.70 0.84
CA ILE A 280 -5.31 -22.50 1.94
C ILE A 280 -6.69 -22.12 1.42
N THR A 281 -7.73 -22.64 2.07
CA THR A 281 -9.10 -22.13 1.99
C THR A 281 -9.51 -21.68 3.39
N SER A 282 -9.64 -20.38 3.62
CA SER A 282 -10.14 -19.84 4.89
C SER A 282 -11.63 -19.56 4.75
N THR A 283 -12.45 -20.17 5.60
CA THR A 283 -13.92 -19.98 5.62
C THR A 283 -14.30 -19.20 6.88
N GLY A 284 -14.87 -18.02 6.69
CA GLY A 284 -15.38 -17.17 7.76
C GLY A 284 -16.90 -17.09 7.78
N GLU A 285 -17.43 -16.09 8.46
CA GLU A 285 -18.87 -15.88 8.66
C GLU A 285 -19.59 -15.40 7.40
N PHE A 286 -18.90 -14.59 6.60
CA PHE A 286 -19.48 -13.90 5.44
C PHE A 286 -19.02 -14.48 4.10
N GLY A 287 -18.11 -15.46 4.11
CA GLY A 287 -17.62 -16.09 2.90
C GLY A 287 -16.36 -16.91 3.11
N SER A 288 -15.71 -17.25 2.01
CA SER A 288 -14.45 -17.98 2.01
C SER A 288 -13.45 -17.37 1.04
N MET A 289 -12.18 -17.39 1.39
CA MET A 289 -11.08 -17.01 0.51
C MET A 289 -10.15 -18.19 0.28
N GLU A 290 -9.59 -18.26 -0.92
CA GLU A 290 -8.58 -19.25 -1.30
C GLU A 290 -7.29 -18.55 -1.69
N ALA A 291 -6.16 -19.12 -1.28
CA ALA A 291 -4.86 -18.53 -1.57
C ALA A 291 -3.74 -19.57 -1.61
N ARG A 292 -2.67 -19.19 -2.29
CA ARG A 292 -1.37 -19.86 -2.20
C ARG A 292 -0.52 -19.14 -1.17
N LEU A 293 0.04 -19.88 -0.20
CA LEU A 293 0.76 -19.28 0.92
C LEU A 293 2.25 -18.98 0.66
N ASN A 294 2.91 -19.76 -0.20
CA ASN A 294 4.34 -19.61 -0.46
C ASN A 294 4.68 -19.48 -1.94
N GLY A 295 5.65 -18.62 -2.25
CA GLY A 295 6.26 -18.51 -3.58
C GLY A 295 7.18 -19.69 -3.87
N GLY A 296 7.05 -20.29 -5.06
CA GLY A 296 7.88 -21.44 -5.47
C GLY A 296 7.60 -22.73 -4.70
N MET A 297 8.54 -23.68 -4.78
CA MET A 297 8.51 -24.98 -4.08
C MET A 297 9.52 -24.98 -2.92
N SER A 298 9.43 -23.96 -2.07
CA SER A 298 10.36 -23.78 -0.94
C SER A 298 10.27 -24.93 0.07
N GLY A 299 11.39 -25.19 0.76
CA GLY A 299 11.48 -26.18 1.83
C GLY A 299 10.88 -25.67 3.13
N PHE A 300 9.83 -26.33 3.62
CA PHE A 300 9.27 -26.15 4.95
C PHE A 300 10.20 -26.78 5.98
N ARG A 301 10.83 -25.96 6.81
CA ARG A 301 11.72 -26.41 7.89
C ARG A 301 10.92 -26.75 9.14
N PRO A 302 11.16 -27.89 9.80
CA PRO A 302 10.53 -28.22 11.08
C PRO A 302 10.73 -27.12 12.13
N GLY A 303 9.67 -26.80 12.89
CA GLY A 303 9.68 -25.76 13.92
C GLY A 303 9.61 -24.32 13.40
N ASN A 304 9.82 -24.09 12.11
CA ASN A 304 9.71 -22.74 11.55
C ASN A 304 8.26 -22.33 11.33
N THR A 305 8.03 -21.02 11.45
CA THR A 305 6.78 -20.37 11.05
C THR A 305 6.99 -19.64 9.73
N THR A 306 6.12 -19.90 8.76
CA THR A 306 6.06 -19.18 7.48
C THR A 306 4.82 -18.31 7.44
N GLY A 307 4.98 -17.02 7.14
CA GLY A 307 3.88 -16.07 7.02
C GLY A 307 3.56 -15.72 5.57
N SER A 308 2.32 -15.28 5.34
CA SER A 308 1.86 -14.77 4.04
C SER A 308 0.70 -13.80 4.22
N ILE A 309 0.77 -12.65 3.55
CA ILE A 309 -0.36 -11.74 3.42
C ILE A 309 -1.25 -12.22 2.28
N VAL A 310 -2.47 -12.62 2.63
CA VAL A 310 -3.51 -13.02 1.70
C VAL A 310 -4.53 -11.89 1.58
N ASN A 311 -4.95 -11.60 0.35
CA ASN A 311 -5.89 -10.52 0.06
C ASN A 311 -7.24 -11.08 -0.44
N HIS A 312 -8.35 -10.48 -0.01
CA HIS A 312 -9.69 -10.81 -0.51
C HIS A 312 -10.54 -9.56 -0.73
N PHE A 313 -11.36 -9.56 -1.77
CA PHE A 313 -12.17 -8.40 -2.19
C PHE A 313 -13.37 -8.15 -1.27
N LEU A 314 -13.77 -9.15 -0.47
CA LEU A 314 -14.78 -9.02 0.57
C LEU A 314 -14.18 -9.35 1.94
N ASP A 315 -14.80 -8.81 2.99
CA ASP A 315 -14.55 -9.25 4.35
C ASP A 315 -15.16 -10.65 4.52
N ILE A 316 -14.37 -11.64 4.92
CA ILE A 316 -14.89 -12.98 5.24
C ILE A 316 -15.41 -13.05 6.68
N GLY A 317 -15.26 -12.00 7.47
CA GLY A 317 -15.61 -11.94 8.88
C GLY A 317 -14.69 -12.80 9.74
N GLY A 318 -15.14 -13.13 10.95
CA GLY A 318 -14.43 -14.05 11.84
C GLY A 318 -14.22 -15.42 11.19
N VAL A 319 -12.95 -15.85 11.05
CA VAL A 319 -12.63 -17.17 10.49
C VAL A 319 -13.18 -18.29 11.39
N ARG A 320 -13.82 -19.29 10.80
CA ARG A 320 -14.41 -20.45 11.50
C ARG A 320 -13.64 -21.74 11.23
N SER A 321 -13.09 -21.85 10.02
CA SER A 321 -12.27 -23.00 9.64
C SER A 321 -11.26 -22.62 8.58
N VAL A 322 -10.15 -23.34 8.58
CA VAL A 322 -9.12 -23.28 7.55
C VAL A 322 -9.02 -24.65 6.91
N SER A 323 -8.79 -24.74 5.60
CA SER A 323 -8.40 -26.00 4.97
C SER A 323 -7.05 -25.83 4.30
N LEU A 324 -6.16 -26.81 4.44
CA LEU A 324 -4.88 -26.83 3.74
C LEU A 324 -4.81 -27.98 2.73
N VAL A 325 -4.15 -27.70 1.61
CA VAL A 325 -3.71 -28.69 0.64
C VAL A 325 -2.22 -28.49 0.41
N TRP A 326 -1.43 -29.56 0.54
CA TRP A 326 0.00 -29.55 0.24
C TRP A 326 0.27 -30.26 -1.08
N LEU A 327 0.94 -29.56 -1.99
CA LEU A 327 1.49 -30.12 -3.22
C LEU A 327 3.00 -30.30 -3.04
N PRO A 328 3.51 -31.54 -2.88
CA PRO A 328 4.94 -31.78 -2.70
C PRO A 328 5.77 -31.32 -3.90
N ALA A 329 7.03 -30.96 -3.67
CA ALA A 329 7.98 -30.73 -4.74
C ALA A 329 8.23 -32.02 -5.56
N PRO A 330 8.49 -31.93 -6.89
CA PRO A 330 8.74 -33.09 -7.74
C PRO A 330 9.90 -34.00 -7.29
N SER A 331 10.83 -33.46 -6.50
CA SER A 331 11.95 -34.21 -5.91
C SER A 331 11.55 -35.13 -4.76
N ILE A 332 10.33 -35.01 -4.23
CA ILE A 332 9.83 -35.86 -3.14
C ILE A 332 9.23 -37.13 -3.72
N ASN A 333 9.76 -38.28 -3.30
CA ASN A 333 9.22 -39.58 -3.66
C ASN A 333 7.80 -39.76 -3.07
N LEU A 334 6.80 -39.90 -3.93
CA LEU A 334 5.41 -40.12 -3.50
C LEU A 334 5.14 -41.54 -3.01
N PHE A 335 5.93 -42.53 -3.43
CA PHE A 335 5.78 -43.93 -3.00
C PHE A 335 6.14 -44.15 -1.53
N SER A 336 6.86 -43.22 -0.89
CA SER A 336 7.15 -43.27 0.54
C SER A 336 6.04 -42.68 1.42
N ASN A 337 4.89 -42.32 0.83
CA ASN A 337 3.77 -41.64 1.50
C ASN A 337 4.26 -40.44 2.33
N PRO A 338 4.91 -39.45 1.68
CA PRO A 338 5.53 -38.34 2.40
C PRO A 338 4.44 -37.51 3.07
N THR A 339 4.73 -37.03 4.28
CA THR A 339 3.79 -36.22 5.06
C THR A 339 4.42 -34.91 5.48
N LEU A 340 3.59 -33.88 5.59
CA LEU A 340 3.93 -32.57 6.14
C LEU A 340 3.09 -32.35 7.40
N TYR A 341 3.75 -31.97 8.50
CA TYR A 341 3.11 -31.87 9.81
C TYR A 341 2.91 -30.41 10.17
N ILE A 342 1.67 -30.01 10.41
CA ILE A 342 1.31 -28.64 10.80
C ILE A 342 1.03 -28.62 12.30
N GLN A 343 1.71 -27.71 13.01
CA GLN A 343 1.55 -27.53 14.45
C GLN A 343 0.50 -26.47 14.77
N LYS A 344 0.51 -25.35 14.05
CA LYS A 344 -0.33 -24.19 14.36
C LYS A 344 -0.58 -23.37 13.11
N ILE A 345 -1.79 -22.84 12.99
CA ILE A 345 -2.16 -21.85 11.98
C ILE A 345 -2.73 -20.65 12.71
N VAL A 346 -2.26 -19.45 12.37
CA VAL A 346 -2.83 -18.18 12.87
C VAL A 346 -3.33 -17.39 11.67
N VAL A 347 -4.58 -16.93 11.75
CA VAL A 347 -5.17 -16.02 10.77
C VAL A 347 -5.54 -14.72 11.47
N THR A 348 -4.94 -13.61 11.04
CA THR A 348 -5.12 -12.27 11.64
C THR A 348 -5.62 -11.30 10.58
N PRO A 349 -6.83 -10.72 10.71
CA PRO A 349 -7.28 -9.63 9.84
C PRO A 349 -6.49 -8.35 10.12
N LEU A 350 -6.20 -7.56 9.08
CA LEU A 350 -5.30 -6.40 9.18
C LEU A 350 -5.96 -5.06 8.82
N ASN A 351 -7.18 -5.00 8.31
CA ASN A 351 -7.79 -3.73 7.89
C ASN A 351 -8.45 -2.92 9.03
N ASP A 352 -8.00 -3.13 10.27
CA ASP A 352 -8.50 -2.41 11.43
C ASP A 352 -7.32 -1.93 12.30
N PRO A 353 -7.14 -0.61 12.51
CA PRO A 353 -6.07 -0.11 13.34
C PRO A 353 -6.24 -0.48 14.82
N ASP A 354 -7.43 -0.82 15.29
CA ASP A 354 -7.66 -1.22 16.68
C ASP A 354 -7.15 -2.64 16.95
N LYS A 355 -6.14 -2.72 17.83
CA LYS A 355 -5.56 -3.98 18.30
C LYS A 355 -6.60 -4.89 18.95
N SER A 356 -7.54 -4.35 19.72
CA SER A 356 -8.51 -5.15 20.46
C SER A 356 -9.49 -5.84 19.50
N SER A 357 -10.02 -5.08 18.55
CA SER A 357 -10.84 -5.58 17.43
C SER A 357 -10.10 -6.66 16.63
N ARG A 358 -8.89 -6.38 16.14
CA ARG A 358 -8.09 -7.37 15.40
C ARG A 358 -7.85 -8.64 16.21
N SER A 359 -7.46 -8.50 17.47
CA SER A 359 -7.18 -9.65 18.35
C SER A 359 -8.42 -10.49 18.60
N SER A 360 -9.61 -9.86 18.69
CA SER A 360 -10.89 -10.55 18.86
C SER A 360 -11.30 -11.37 17.62
N LEU A 361 -10.83 -10.98 16.44
CA LEU A 361 -11.07 -11.65 15.17
C LEU A 361 -9.94 -12.60 14.76
N THR A 362 -8.75 -12.47 15.36
CA THR A 362 -7.65 -13.41 15.17
C THR A 362 -8.07 -14.81 15.58
N ARG A 363 -7.71 -15.79 14.75
CA ARG A 363 -8.01 -17.20 15.01
C ARG A 363 -6.72 -18.00 15.04
N VAL A 364 -6.59 -18.77 16.11
CA VAL A 364 -5.54 -19.77 16.24
C VAL A 364 -6.17 -21.13 16.07
N LEU A 365 -5.66 -21.92 15.13
CA LEU A 365 -6.07 -23.28 14.89
C LEU A 365 -4.89 -24.18 15.25
N CYS A 366 -5.00 -24.84 16.41
CA CYS A 366 -4.07 -25.87 16.85
C CYS A 366 -4.76 -27.21 16.69
N PRO A 367 -4.22 -28.14 15.90
CA PRO A 367 -4.73 -29.50 15.89
C PRO A 367 -4.44 -30.25 17.20
N ALA A 368 -5.32 -31.18 17.60
CA ALA A 368 -5.14 -32.02 18.80
C ALA A 368 -3.90 -32.93 18.75
N GLU A 369 -3.49 -33.36 17.56
CA GLU A 369 -2.20 -34.01 17.28
C GLU A 369 -1.62 -33.36 16.02
N SER A 370 -0.28 -33.36 15.85
CA SER A 370 0.37 -32.80 14.64
C SER A 370 -0.34 -33.28 13.37
N ILE A 371 -1.13 -32.42 12.71
CA ILE A 371 -1.96 -32.88 11.60
C ILE A 371 -1.08 -33.21 10.42
N ILE A 372 -1.33 -34.41 9.90
CA ILE A 372 -0.63 -35.00 8.78
C ILE A 372 -1.30 -34.53 7.48
N LEU A 373 -0.65 -33.60 6.77
CA LEU A 373 -0.98 -33.30 5.39
C LEU A 373 -0.36 -34.38 4.50
N GLN A 374 -1.23 -35.19 3.90
CA GLN A 374 -0.86 -36.09 2.81
C GLN A 374 -0.86 -35.32 1.48
N PRO A 375 -0.06 -35.72 0.49
CA PRO A 375 0.01 -35.07 -0.80
C PRO A 375 -1.38 -34.96 -1.43
N PHE A 376 -1.74 -33.77 -1.93
CA PHE A 376 -2.99 -33.52 -2.67
C PHE A 376 -4.29 -33.64 -1.86
N PHE A 377 -4.26 -34.11 -0.61
CA PHE A 377 -5.45 -34.25 0.22
C PHE A 377 -5.75 -32.96 0.99
N LYS A 378 -7.01 -32.55 0.94
CA LYS A 378 -7.54 -31.43 1.73
C LYS A 378 -7.72 -31.87 3.19
N ARG A 379 -7.16 -31.10 4.13
CA ARG A 379 -7.43 -31.24 5.56
C ARG A 379 -8.04 -29.96 6.09
N THR A 380 -9.15 -30.08 6.79
CA THR A 380 -9.87 -28.95 7.39
C THR A 380 -9.59 -28.89 8.89
N PHE A 381 -9.37 -27.67 9.36
CA PHE A 381 -9.05 -27.26 10.71
C PHE A 381 -10.19 -26.36 11.19
N PHE A 382 -10.72 -26.60 12.38
CA PHE A 382 -11.81 -25.81 12.95
C PHE A 382 -11.31 -24.99 14.13
N THR A 383 -11.88 -23.81 14.33
CA THR A 383 -11.59 -22.98 15.50
C THR A 383 -12.30 -23.60 16.70
N THR A 384 -11.58 -24.28 17.59
CA THR A 384 -12.12 -24.65 18.91
C THR A 384 -11.26 -24.00 19.98
N ALA A 385 -11.91 -23.38 20.97
CA ALA A 385 -11.27 -22.52 21.97
C ALA A 385 -10.23 -23.25 22.83
N ASP A 386 -10.32 -24.58 22.93
CA ASP A 386 -9.59 -25.36 23.95
C ASP A 386 -8.42 -26.20 23.42
N GLN A 387 -8.08 -26.15 22.12
CA GLN A 387 -7.06 -27.05 21.55
C GLN A 387 -5.60 -26.56 21.64
N CYS A 388 -5.35 -25.29 21.98
CA CYS A 388 -3.98 -24.75 22.03
C CYS A 388 -3.33 -24.80 23.44
N ALA A 389 -4.11 -25.08 24.49
CA ALA A 389 -3.63 -24.99 25.88
C ALA A 389 -2.65 -26.10 26.30
N SER A 390 -2.51 -27.17 25.51
CA SER A 390 -1.66 -28.33 25.81
C SER A 390 -0.29 -28.33 25.10
N LEU A 391 0.10 -27.22 24.45
CA LEU A 391 1.35 -27.10 23.67
C LEU A 391 2.42 -26.21 24.32
N HIS A 392 2.26 -25.87 25.60
CA HIS A 392 3.22 -25.09 26.38
C HIS A 392 4.24 -25.96 27.11
#